data_AF-A0A285P244-F1
#
_entry.id   AF-A0A285P244-F1
#
_cell.length_a   1.000
_cell.length_b   1.000
_cell.length_c   1.000
_cell.angle_alpha   90.00
_cell.angle_beta   90.00
_cell.angle_gamma   90.00
#
_symmetry.space_group_name_H-M   'P 1'
#
loop_
_entity.id
_entity.type
_entity.pdbx_description
1 polymer ?
#
loop_
_entity_poly.entity_id
_entity_poly.type
_entity_poly.pdbx_seq_one_letter_code
_entity_poly.pdbx_strand_id
1 'polypeptide(L)'
;MESSSLTSITKLDALLEEFKASREELNQIVAEKAQSLRNMLSERSHLIDWYCNNKVFFMHPTIQYVTMVGPILGMDEKERDVFVYEYQSGMVYRYSRANSRKKEAISFEKIVELDQFDNAVSGLEYLNHILDDLVKDMREQINKHKGDFN
;
A
#
# COMPACT_ATOMS: atom_id res chain seq x y z
N MET A 1 -49.86 -0.68 24.37
CA MET A 1 -49.03 -0.77 23.14
C MET A 1 -47.89 0.28 23.10
N GLU A 2 -47.96 1.38 23.86
CA GLU A 2 -46.90 2.42 23.89
C GLU A 2 -45.57 2.01 24.55
N SER A 3 -45.58 1.03 25.47
CA SER A 3 -44.36 0.56 26.15
C SER A 3 -43.37 -0.13 25.19
N SER A 4 -43.84 -0.78 24.13
CA SER A 4 -42.98 -1.54 23.19
C SER A 4 -42.19 -0.62 22.25
N SER A 5 -42.80 0.48 21.79
CA SER A 5 -42.14 1.46 20.91
C SER A 5 -41.10 2.29 21.65
N LEU A 6 -41.39 2.72 22.88
CA LEU A 6 -40.44 3.44 23.74
C LEU A 6 -39.20 2.58 24.06
N THR A 7 -39.38 1.30 24.37
CA THR A 7 -38.27 0.36 24.62
C THR A 7 -37.40 0.14 23.37
N SER A 8 -38.01 0.18 22.18
CA SER A 8 -37.31 0.04 20.90
C SER A 8 -36.47 1.27 20.56
N ILE A 9 -36.98 2.47 20.85
CA ILE A 9 -36.26 3.73 20.64
C ILE A 9 -35.05 3.82 21.58
N THR A 10 -35.20 3.51 22.88
CA THR A 10 -34.07 3.51 23.83
C THR A 10 -32.94 2.56 23.39
N LYS A 11 -33.30 1.41 22.82
CA LYS A 11 -32.32 0.46 22.28
C LYS A 11 -31.59 1.02 21.04
N LEU A 12 -32.31 1.70 20.15
CA LEU A 12 -31.72 2.33 18.98
C LEU A 12 -30.78 3.49 19.37
N ASP A 13 -31.13 4.26 20.38
CA ASP A 13 -30.28 5.33 20.90
C ASP A 13 -28.96 4.78 21.47
N ALA A 14 -29.02 3.69 22.24
CA ALA A 14 -27.82 3.02 22.76
C ALA A 14 -26.92 2.50 21.63
N LEU A 15 -27.49 1.85 20.62
CA LEU A 15 -26.75 1.37 19.45
C LEU A 15 -26.15 2.52 18.62
N LEU A 16 -26.83 3.66 18.54
CA LEU A 16 -26.33 4.84 17.85
C LEU A 16 -25.10 5.42 18.55
N GLU A 17 -25.12 5.50 19.88
CA GLU A 17 -23.95 5.97 20.65
C GLU A 17 -22.78 5.00 20.57
N GLU A 18 -23.02 3.69 20.64
CA GLU A 18 -21.98 2.66 20.43
C GLU A 18 -21.38 2.74 19.02
N PHE A 19 -22.22 2.92 18.00
CA PHE A 19 -21.76 3.12 16.62
C PHE A 19 -20.89 4.36 16.46
N LYS A 20 -21.28 5.50 17.06
CA LYS A 20 -20.49 6.73 17.02
C LYS A 20 -19.14 6.56 17.71
N ALA A 21 -19.11 5.93 18.88
CA ALA A 21 -17.87 5.65 19.60
C ALA A 21 -16.93 4.76 18.79
N SER A 22 -17.46 3.67 18.24
CA SER A 22 -16.71 2.72 17.41
C SER A 22 -16.17 3.37 16.13
N ARG A 23 -16.97 4.27 15.53
CA ARG A 23 -16.55 5.02 14.35
C ARG A 23 -15.42 5.99 14.65
N GLU A 24 -15.45 6.66 15.79
CA GLU A 24 -14.39 7.57 16.21
C GLU A 24 -13.07 6.82 16.47
N GLU A 25 -13.14 5.70 17.19
CA GLU A 25 -12.00 4.82 17.42
C GLU A 25 -11.40 4.31 16.10
N LEU A 26 -12.25 3.88 15.15
CA LEU A 26 -11.81 3.46 13.83
C LEU A 26 -11.09 4.59 13.07
N ASN A 27 -11.65 5.81 13.09
CA ASN A 27 -11.04 6.97 12.44
C ASN A 27 -9.64 7.28 13.03
N GLN A 28 -9.51 7.18 14.35
CA GLN A 28 -8.24 7.39 15.03
C GLN A 28 -7.19 6.33 14.61
N ILE A 29 -7.57 5.05 14.60
CA ILE A 29 -6.70 3.96 14.15
C ILE A 29 -6.25 4.17 12.70
N VAL A 30 -7.17 4.57 11.82
CA VAL A 30 -6.86 4.86 10.41
C VAL A 30 -5.85 6.01 10.30
N ALA A 31 -6.04 7.09 11.05
CA ALA A 31 -5.15 8.24 11.05
C ALA A 31 -3.74 7.87 11.57
N GLU A 32 -3.65 7.10 12.65
CA GLU A 32 -2.38 6.64 13.22
C GLU A 32 -1.60 5.76 12.25
N LYS A 33 -2.27 4.79 11.62
CA LYS A 33 -1.67 3.93 10.60
C LYS A 33 -1.22 4.73 9.38
N ALA A 34 -2.05 5.64 8.88
CA ALA A 34 -1.70 6.50 7.76
C ALA A 34 -0.47 7.38 8.08
N GLN A 35 -0.39 7.90 9.31
CA GLN A 35 0.78 8.66 9.77
C GLN A 35 2.03 7.78 9.87
N SER A 36 1.91 6.54 10.34
CA SER A 36 3.02 5.59 10.37
C SER A 36 3.60 5.34 8.97
N LEU A 37 2.75 5.18 7.95
CA LEU A 37 3.21 5.01 6.56
C LEU A 37 3.96 6.24 6.06
N ARG A 38 3.47 7.45 6.36
CA ARG A 38 4.15 8.70 6.01
C ARG A 38 5.53 8.80 6.66
N ASN A 39 5.65 8.42 7.94
CA ASN A 39 6.92 8.42 8.66
C ASN A 39 7.91 7.43 8.02
N MET A 40 7.49 6.20 7.74
CA MET A 40 8.35 5.19 7.09
C MET A 40 8.86 5.65 5.72
N LEU A 41 8.01 6.29 4.92
CA LEU A 41 8.41 6.87 3.64
C LEU A 41 9.43 8.00 3.81
N SER A 42 9.23 8.87 4.82
CA SER A 42 10.16 9.95 5.14
C SER A 42 11.53 9.40 5.56
N GLU A 43 11.55 8.41 6.46
CA GLU A 43 12.77 7.73 6.92
C GLU A 43 13.53 7.07 5.77
N ARG A 44 12.83 6.60 4.74
CA ARG A 44 13.41 5.90 3.56
C ARG A 44 13.57 6.80 2.35
N SER A 45 13.31 8.11 2.48
CA SER A 45 13.34 9.05 1.36
C SER A 45 14.67 9.05 0.59
N HIS A 46 15.79 8.96 1.30
CA HIS A 46 17.13 8.87 0.71
C HIS A 46 17.33 7.59 -0.12
N LEU A 47 16.79 6.47 0.36
CA LEU A 47 16.85 5.21 -0.37
C LEU A 47 15.98 5.28 -1.62
N ILE A 48 14.75 5.76 -1.49
CA ILE A 48 13.81 5.94 -2.62
C ILE A 48 14.42 6.86 -3.69
N ASP A 49 15.03 7.97 -3.29
CA ASP A 49 15.73 8.88 -4.20
C ASP A 49 16.87 8.17 -4.93
N TRP A 50 17.67 7.36 -4.21
CA TRP A 50 18.73 6.56 -4.81
C TRP A 50 18.20 5.59 -5.87
N TYR A 51 17.08 4.90 -5.61
CA TYR A 51 16.43 4.01 -6.58
C TYR A 51 16.01 4.76 -7.85
N CYS A 52 15.34 5.91 -7.69
CA CYS A 52 14.92 6.75 -8.82
C CYS A 52 16.11 7.24 -9.65
N ASN A 53 17.16 7.74 -9.01
CA ASN A 53 18.35 8.28 -9.67
C ASN A 53 19.14 7.21 -10.44
N ASN A 54 19.17 5.98 -9.93
CA ASN A 54 19.85 4.85 -10.56
C ASN A 54 18.95 4.05 -11.51
N LYS A 55 17.71 4.49 -11.73
CA LYS A 55 16.71 3.80 -12.59
C LYS A 55 16.50 2.34 -12.19
N VAL A 56 16.57 2.04 -10.90
CA VAL A 56 16.28 0.72 -10.36
C VAL A 56 14.78 0.60 -10.14
N PHE A 57 14.19 -0.52 -10.58
CA PHE A 57 12.76 -0.75 -10.41
C PHE A 57 12.42 -1.01 -8.94
N PHE A 58 11.34 -0.38 -8.48
CA PHE A 58 10.65 -0.74 -7.26
C PHE A 58 9.83 -2.00 -7.49
N MET A 59 9.93 -2.93 -6.55
CA MET A 59 9.24 -4.22 -6.54
C MET A 59 8.57 -4.43 -5.17
N HIS A 60 7.69 -5.42 -5.09
CA HIS A 60 7.02 -5.84 -3.87
C HIS A 60 7.23 -7.34 -3.66
N PRO A 61 7.37 -7.83 -2.42
CA PRO A 61 7.65 -9.26 -2.18
C PRO A 61 6.54 -10.20 -2.66
N THR A 62 5.29 -9.72 -2.67
CA THR A 62 4.12 -10.53 -3.04
C THR A 62 3.32 -10.00 -4.24
N ILE A 63 3.56 -8.76 -4.68
CA ILE A 63 2.76 -8.15 -5.76
C ILE A 63 3.58 -8.18 -7.05
N GLN A 64 3.06 -8.90 -8.05
CA GLN A 64 3.67 -9.02 -9.39
C GLN A 64 3.45 -7.75 -10.22
N TYR A 65 4.10 -6.66 -9.79
CA TYR A 65 4.12 -5.37 -10.45
C TYR A 65 5.48 -4.71 -10.20
N VAL A 66 5.96 -3.96 -11.19
CA VAL A 66 7.22 -3.21 -11.10
C VAL A 66 7.00 -1.79 -11.58
N THR A 67 7.74 -0.85 -11.00
CA THR A 67 7.64 0.56 -11.38
C THR A 67 8.94 1.29 -11.13
N MET A 68 9.16 2.43 -11.79
CA MET A 68 10.35 3.28 -11.58
C MET A 68 10.04 4.54 -10.76
N VAL A 69 8.77 4.77 -10.40
CA VAL A 69 8.32 6.05 -9.84
C VAL A 69 8.28 6.08 -8.31
N GLY A 70 8.30 4.91 -7.67
CA GLY A 70 8.39 4.79 -6.21
C GLY A 70 7.81 3.48 -5.66
N PRO A 71 7.80 3.31 -4.33
CA PRO A 71 7.39 2.07 -3.67
C PRO A 71 5.93 1.69 -3.92
N ILE A 72 5.70 0.38 -4.06
CA ILE A 72 4.35 -0.21 -4.17
C ILE A 72 3.80 -0.36 -2.75
N LEU A 73 2.64 0.24 -2.50
CA LEU A 73 1.97 0.25 -1.19
C LEU A 73 0.83 -0.77 -1.07
N GLY A 74 0.43 -1.41 -2.17
CA GLY A 74 -0.62 -2.42 -2.13
C GLY A 74 -1.25 -2.67 -3.49
N MET A 75 -2.25 -3.55 -3.50
CA MET A 75 -3.02 -3.91 -4.68
C MET A 75 -4.46 -4.23 -4.31
N ASP A 76 -5.40 -3.67 -5.07
CA ASP A 76 -6.77 -4.14 -5.09
C ASP A 76 -6.85 -5.32 -6.07
N GLU A 77 -6.94 -6.55 -5.55
CA GLU A 77 -6.98 -7.76 -6.38
C GLU A 77 -8.22 -7.83 -7.27
N LYS A 78 -9.36 -7.27 -6.82
CA LYS A 78 -10.64 -7.34 -7.53
C LYS A 78 -10.58 -6.46 -8.77
N GLU A 79 -10.14 -5.22 -8.59
CA GLU A 79 -10.04 -4.24 -9.67
C GLU A 79 -8.71 -4.34 -10.44
N ARG A 80 -7.77 -5.16 -9.95
CA ARG A 80 -6.39 -5.29 -10.44
C ARG A 80 -5.64 -3.96 -10.46
N ASP A 81 -5.93 -3.10 -9.50
CA ASP A 81 -5.31 -1.78 -9.42
C ASP A 81 -4.17 -1.80 -8.39
N VAL A 82 -3.09 -1.08 -8.69
CA VAL A 82 -1.90 -1.04 -7.83
C VAL A 82 -1.78 0.34 -7.20
N PHE A 83 -1.45 0.38 -5.91
CA PHE A 83 -1.22 1.62 -5.19
C PHE A 83 0.28 1.87 -5.09
N VAL A 84 0.75 3.03 -5.55
CA VAL A 84 2.18 3.38 -5.56
C VAL A 84 2.36 4.77 -4.99
N TYR A 85 3.35 4.94 -4.11
CA TYR A 85 3.83 6.26 -3.73
C TYR A 85 4.73 6.81 -4.84
N GLU A 86 4.29 7.88 -5.53
CA GLU A 86 5.12 8.57 -6.51
C GLU A 86 6.08 9.54 -5.79
N TYR A 87 7.39 9.26 -5.86
CA TYR A 87 8.41 10.06 -5.17
C TYR A 87 8.39 11.53 -5.58
N GLN A 88 8.25 11.82 -6.88
CA GLN A 88 8.31 13.20 -7.39
C GLN A 88 7.15 14.07 -6.93
N SER A 89 5.95 13.50 -6.77
CA SER A 89 4.76 14.23 -6.34
C SER A 89 4.53 14.17 -4.83
N GLY A 90 5.14 13.20 -4.15
CA GLY A 90 4.88 12.92 -2.73
C GLY A 90 3.48 12.38 -2.48
N MET A 91 2.78 11.93 -3.53
CA MET A 91 1.40 11.46 -3.45
C MET A 91 1.30 9.96 -3.73
N VAL A 92 0.24 9.35 -3.18
CA VAL A 92 -0.11 7.97 -3.52
C VAL A 92 -1.06 7.98 -4.71
N TYR A 93 -0.78 7.14 -5.69
CA TYR A 93 -1.62 6.96 -6.86
C TYR A 93 -2.12 5.53 -6.96
N ARG A 94 -3.39 5.40 -7.32
CA ARG A 94 -4.01 4.17 -7.81
C ARG A 94 -3.79 4.09 -9.32
N TYR A 95 -3.10 3.06 -9.79
CA TYR A 95 -2.88 2.78 -11.21
C TYR A 95 -3.76 1.63 -11.65
N SER A 96 -4.51 1.84 -12.72
CA SER A 96 -5.26 0.75 -13.30
C SER A 96 -4.41 -0.11 -14.22
N ARG A 97 -4.34 -1.43 -13.95
CA ARG A 97 -3.70 -2.36 -14.88
C ARG A 97 -4.51 -2.57 -16.15
N ALA A 98 -5.83 -2.37 -16.08
CA ALA A 98 -6.71 -2.45 -17.25
C ALA A 98 -6.57 -1.23 -18.16
N ASN A 99 -6.23 -0.06 -17.61
CA ASN A 99 -6.03 1.16 -18.38
C ASN A 99 -4.86 1.98 -17.80
N SER A 100 -3.68 1.82 -18.41
CA SER A 100 -2.43 2.44 -17.99
C SER A 100 -2.43 3.98 -18.01
N ARG A 101 -3.41 4.62 -18.66
CA ARG A 101 -3.57 6.09 -18.65
C ARG A 101 -4.39 6.59 -17.47
N LYS A 102 -5.10 5.71 -16.76
CA LYS A 102 -5.92 6.08 -15.61
C LYS A 102 -5.09 5.93 -14.34
N LYS A 103 -4.65 7.07 -13.79
CA LYS A 103 -4.16 7.16 -12.41
C LYS A 103 -5.00 8.16 -11.62
N GLU A 104 -5.25 7.83 -10.37
CA GLU A 104 -6.03 8.65 -9.45
C GLU A 104 -5.23 8.85 -8.16
N ALA A 105 -5.11 10.10 -7.70
CA ALA A 105 -4.47 10.39 -6.43
C ALA A 105 -5.39 9.94 -5.29
N ILE A 106 -4.82 9.22 -4.33
CA ILE A 106 -5.52 8.74 -3.13
C ILE A 106 -4.74 9.12 -1.87
N SER A 107 -5.43 9.15 -0.74
CA SER A 107 -4.81 9.45 0.55
C SER A 107 -4.16 8.20 1.17
N PHE A 108 -3.29 8.39 2.16
CA PHE A 108 -2.75 7.29 2.95
C PHE A 108 -3.82 6.63 3.81
N GLU A 109 -4.79 7.40 4.30
CA GLU A 109 -5.98 6.90 4.98
C GLU A 109 -6.73 5.93 4.07
N LYS A 110 -6.79 6.22 2.76
CA LYS A 110 -7.44 5.31 1.80
C LYS A 110 -6.71 3.98 1.65
N ILE A 111 -5.38 3.96 1.77
CA ILE A 111 -4.60 2.70 1.81
C ILE A 111 -5.00 1.86 3.02
N VAL A 112 -5.15 2.49 4.18
CA VAL A 112 -5.55 1.79 5.41
C VAL A 112 -6.99 1.29 5.33
N GLU A 113 -7.92 2.12 4.85
CA GLU A 113 -9.33 1.75 4.65
C GLU A 113 -9.53 0.60 3.66
N LEU A 114 -8.56 0.37 2.75
CA LEU A 114 -8.58 -0.70 1.77
C LEU A 114 -7.83 -1.96 2.25
N ASP A 115 -7.54 -2.05 3.55
CA ASP A 115 -6.79 -3.13 4.18
C ASP A 115 -5.41 -3.37 3.55
N GLN A 116 -4.78 -2.31 3.04
CA GLN A 116 -3.46 -2.39 2.39
C GLN A 116 -2.31 -1.97 3.31
N PHE A 117 -2.57 -1.69 4.60
CA PHE A 117 -1.53 -1.24 5.52
C PHE A 117 -0.36 -2.24 5.62
N ASP A 118 -0.64 -3.53 5.80
CA ASP A 118 0.40 -4.56 5.94
C ASP A 118 1.18 -4.76 4.64
N ASN A 119 0.51 -4.68 3.49
CA ASN A 119 1.17 -4.67 2.19
C ASN A 119 2.09 -3.45 2.05
N ALA A 120 1.62 -2.27 2.46
CA ALA A 120 2.43 -1.05 2.41
C ALA A 120 3.68 -1.17 3.27
N VAL A 121 3.55 -1.68 4.50
CA VAL A 121 4.69 -1.95 5.38
C VAL A 121 5.67 -2.92 4.72
N SER A 122 5.16 -4.06 4.22
CA SER A 122 5.98 -5.08 3.56
C SER A 122 6.74 -4.54 2.33
N GLY A 123 6.07 -3.77 1.48
CA GLY A 123 6.69 -3.12 0.32
C GLY A 123 7.78 -2.11 0.69
N LEU A 124 7.57 -1.35 1.76
CA LEU A 124 8.55 -0.36 2.25
C LEU A 124 9.76 -1.02 2.93
N GLU A 125 9.57 -2.14 3.63
CA GLU A 125 10.66 -2.92 4.21
C GLU A 125 11.50 -3.61 3.12
N TYR A 126 10.83 -4.09 2.08
CA TYR A 126 11.46 -4.80 0.98
C TYR A 126 12.42 -3.93 0.15
N LEU A 127 12.36 -2.60 0.26
CA LEU A 127 13.33 -1.70 -0.36
C LEU A 127 14.79 -2.04 -0.02
N ASN A 128 15.05 -2.66 1.12
CA ASN A 128 16.39 -3.09 1.53
C ASN A 128 16.86 -4.37 0.84
N HIS A 129 15.97 -5.09 0.16
CA HIS A 129 16.22 -6.43 -0.39
C HIS A 129 16.12 -6.48 -1.92
N ILE A 130 15.47 -5.50 -2.56
CA ILE A 130 15.26 -5.45 -4.02
C ILE A 130 16.56 -5.71 -4.80
N LEU A 131 17.67 -5.03 -4.46
CA LEU A 131 18.92 -5.21 -5.18
C LEU A 131 19.55 -6.59 -4.97
N ASP A 132 19.45 -7.16 -3.78
CA ASP A 132 19.99 -8.48 -3.49
C ASP A 132 19.29 -9.54 -4.34
N ASP A 133 17.96 -9.44 -4.43
CA ASP A 133 17.14 -10.34 -5.24
C ASP A 133 17.41 -10.16 -6.74
N LEU A 134 17.53 -8.92 -7.23
CA LEU A 134 17.90 -8.65 -8.63
C LEU A 134 19.28 -9.23 -8.99
N VAL A 135 20.27 -9.08 -8.09
CA VAL A 135 21.62 -9.64 -8.29
C VAL A 135 21.58 -11.17 -8.31
N LYS A 136 20.78 -11.77 -7.43
CA LYS A 136 20.59 -13.23 -7.39
C LYS A 136 19.97 -13.73 -8.69
N ASP A 137 18.87 -13.12 -9.14
CA ASP A 137 18.19 -13.47 -10.39
C ASP A 137 19.12 -13.35 -11.60
N MET A 138 19.92 -12.27 -11.67
CA MET A 138 20.91 -12.10 -12.74
C MET A 138 21.98 -13.21 -12.71
N ARG A 139 22.47 -13.62 -11.53
CA ARG A 139 23.45 -14.71 -11.41
C ARG A 139 22.87 -16.05 -11.87
N GLU A 140 21.61 -16.34 -11.52
CA GLU A 140 20.92 -17.54 -11.97
C GLU A 140 20.76 -17.57 -13.49
N GLN A 141 20.38 -16.44 -14.09
CA GLN A 141 20.31 -16.30 -15.55
C GLN A 141 21.67 -16.51 -16.23
N ILE A 142 22.75 -15.93 -15.70
CA ILE A 142 24.10 -16.12 -16.22
C ILE A 142 24.49 -17.60 -16.19
N ASN A 143 24.23 -18.29 -15.08
CA ASN A 143 24.58 -19.71 -14.93
C ASN A 143 23.80 -20.59 -15.90
N LYS A 144 22.51 -20.30 -16.10
CA LYS A 144 21.69 -21.01 -17.10
C LYS A 144 22.31 -20.92 -18.49
N HIS A 145 22.61 -19.70 -18.95
CA HIS A 145 23.19 -19.49 -20.28
C HIS A 145 24.60 -20.05 -20.41
N LYS A 146 25.41 -20.09 -19.34
CA LYS A 146 26.72 -20.75 -19.35
C LYS A 146 26.60 -22.28 -19.46
N GLY A 147 25.55 -22.87 -18.88
CA GLY A 147 25.27 -24.30 -18.99
C GLY A 147 24.89 -24.72 -20.41
N ASP A 148 24.26 -23.84 -21.19
CA ASP A 148 23.82 -24.08 -22.56
C ASP A 148 24.98 -24.08 -23.60
N PHE A 149 26.22 -23.76 -23.19
CA PHE A 149 27.43 -23.82 -24.02
C PHE A 149 28.30 -25.07 -23.80
N ASN A 150 27.88 -26.01 -22.94
CA ASN A 150 28.51 -27.32 -22.76
C ASN A 150 27.64 -28.43 -23.36
#